data_AF-A0A5N9BVY2-F1
#
_entry.id   AF-A0A5N9BVY2-F1
#
_cell.length_a   1.000
_cell.length_b   1.000
_cell.length_c   1.000
_cell.angle_alpha   90.00
_cell.angle_beta   90.00
_cell.angle_gamma   90.00
#
_symmetry.space_group_name_H-M   'P 1'
#
loop_
_entity.id
_entity.type
_entity.pdbx_description
1 polymer ?
#
loop_
_entity_poly.entity_id
_entity_poly.type
_entity_poly.pdbx_seq_one_letter_code
_entity_poly.pdbx_strand_id
1 'polypeptide(L)'
;MHKVIGKLSNVLTGRISGKLDNSWIGITAAIISALGYGSGAIASKHVVTNHTGPVTATAFSLLFGGILVFGLFYRDLKVDFKCSPTKAWIPVIFTGISASIGVTFWFLSMVRLPLVVSAPLVGAYPLVSIILAWIFIRKLDMVSWKTICGAVLVVIGITFVSIG
;
A
#
# COMPACT_ATOMS: atom_id res chain seq x y z
N MET A 1 -8.57 30.45 38.22
CA MET A 1 -8.17 30.24 36.80
C MET A 1 -7.04 29.23 36.58
N HIS A 2 -6.10 29.02 37.52
CA HIS A 2 -4.95 28.10 37.34
C HIS A 2 -5.29 26.59 37.15
N LYS A 3 -6.40 26.10 37.72
CA LYS A 3 -6.77 24.67 37.69
C LYS A 3 -7.38 24.19 36.36
N VAL A 4 -7.91 25.12 35.55
CA VAL A 4 -8.56 24.81 34.26
C VAL A 4 -7.54 24.64 33.14
N ILE A 5 -6.46 25.43 33.17
CA ILE A 5 -5.36 25.38 32.17
C ILE A 5 -4.60 24.05 32.27
N GLY A 6 -4.33 23.55 33.48
CA GLY A 6 -3.69 22.24 33.67
C GLY A 6 -4.54 21.05 33.19
N LYS A 7 -5.87 21.13 33.32
CA LYS A 7 -6.78 20.09 32.85
C LYS A 7 -6.93 20.10 31.32
N LEU A 8 -6.91 21.29 30.70
CA LEU A 8 -6.93 21.43 29.24
C LEU A 8 -5.62 20.92 28.61
N SER A 9 -4.48 21.23 29.23
CA SER A 9 -3.16 20.75 28.81
C SER A 9 -3.10 19.21 28.84
N ASN A 10 -3.51 18.57 29.93
CA ASN A 10 -3.48 17.10 30.02
C ASN A 10 -4.43 16.40 29.03
N VAL A 11 -5.58 17.01 28.71
CA VAL A 11 -6.52 16.46 27.71
C VAL A 11 -5.99 16.64 26.29
N LEU A 12 -5.35 17.77 25.98
CA LEU A 12 -4.73 18.01 24.68
C LEU A 12 -3.49 17.11 24.49
N THR A 13 -2.63 16.99 25.50
CA THR A 13 -1.45 16.11 25.46
C THR A 13 -1.86 14.64 25.36
N GLY A 14 -2.91 14.19 26.06
CA GLY A 14 -3.42 12.82 25.94
C GLY A 14 -4.02 12.51 24.57
N ARG A 15 -4.74 13.46 23.96
CA ARG A 15 -5.30 13.31 22.60
C ARG A 15 -4.23 13.38 21.52
N ILE A 16 -3.22 14.25 21.68
CA ILE A 16 -2.10 14.38 20.74
C ILE A 16 -1.21 13.14 20.82
N SER A 17 -0.90 12.65 22.03
CA SER A 17 -0.11 11.43 22.24
C SER A 17 -0.80 10.18 21.68
N GLY A 18 -2.11 9.99 21.92
CA GLY A 18 -2.84 8.84 21.36
C GLY A 18 -3.03 8.91 19.84
N LYS A 19 -3.08 10.12 19.25
CA LYS A 19 -3.16 10.30 17.79
C LYS A 19 -1.78 10.16 17.11
N LEU A 20 -0.71 10.58 17.78
CA LEU A 20 0.67 10.37 17.35
C LEU A 20 1.03 8.88 17.37
N ASP A 21 0.73 8.16 18.45
CA ASP A 21 1.12 6.74 18.60
C ASP A 21 0.53 5.87 17.47
N ASN A 22 -0.75 6.06 17.15
CA ASN A 22 -1.41 5.40 16.02
C ASN A 22 -0.84 5.82 14.65
N SER A 23 -0.41 7.08 14.51
CA SER A 23 0.21 7.56 13.27
C SER A 23 1.61 6.94 13.07
N TRP A 24 2.39 6.78 14.14
CA TRP A 24 3.71 6.15 14.09
C TRP A 24 3.63 4.67 13.74
N ILE A 25 2.62 3.95 14.22
CA ILE A 25 2.36 2.56 13.81
C ILE A 25 2.07 2.50 12.31
N GLY A 26 1.24 3.42 11.79
CA GLY A 26 0.97 3.50 10.35
C GLY A 26 2.20 3.83 9.51
N ILE A 27 3.04 4.78 9.96
CA ILE A 27 4.28 5.17 9.28
C ILE A 27 5.29 4.02 9.27
N THR A 28 5.49 3.37 10.42
CA THR A 28 6.42 2.23 10.52
C THR A 28 5.95 1.04 9.68
N ALA A 29 4.65 0.73 9.68
CA ALA A 29 4.08 -0.27 8.79
C ALA A 29 4.29 0.06 7.30
N ALA A 30 4.14 1.33 6.91
CA ALA A 30 4.40 1.78 5.54
C ALA A 30 5.88 1.64 5.15
N ILE A 31 6.81 1.96 6.06
CA ILE A 31 8.25 1.78 5.82
C ILE A 31 8.60 0.29 5.70
N ILE A 32 8.09 -0.55 6.58
CA ILE A 32 8.29 -2.02 6.50
C ILE A 32 7.74 -2.57 5.18
N SER A 33 6.57 -2.09 4.75
CA SER A 33 5.99 -2.43 3.46
C SER A 33 6.92 -2.03 2.31
N ALA A 34 7.46 -0.81 2.32
CA ALA A 34 8.40 -0.35 1.29
C ALA A 34 9.66 -1.22 1.22
N LEU A 35 10.20 -1.65 2.37
CA LEU A 35 11.32 -2.59 2.42
C LEU A 35 10.96 -3.96 1.85
N GLY A 36 9.76 -4.46 2.18
CA GLY A 36 9.24 -5.74 1.65
C GLY A 36 9.06 -5.71 0.14
N TYR A 37 8.40 -4.67 -0.39
CA TYR A 37 8.21 -4.50 -1.83
C TYR A 37 9.53 -4.24 -2.57
N GLY A 38 10.45 -3.46 -2.00
CA GLY A 38 11.75 -3.19 -2.61
C GLY A 38 12.62 -4.45 -2.72
N SER A 39 12.78 -5.18 -1.61
CA SER A 39 13.55 -6.45 -1.61
C SER A 39 12.89 -7.53 -2.46
N GLY A 40 11.56 -7.66 -2.35
CA GLY A 40 10.77 -8.58 -3.16
C GLY A 40 10.90 -8.30 -4.65
N ALA A 41 10.88 -7.04 -5.08
CA ALA A 41 10.98 -6.69 -6.49
C ALA A 41 12.32 -7.11 -7.13
N ILE A 42 13.42 -7.03 -6.39
CA ILE A 42 14.74 -7.50 -6.85
C ILE A 42 14.73 -9.03 -7.04
N ALA A 43 14.24 -9.77 -6.05
CA ALA A 43 14.12 -11.22 -6.12
C ALA A 43 13.17 -11.65 -7.26
N SER A 44 12.00 -11.01 -7.38
CA SER A 44 11.02 -11.28 -8.43
C SER A 44 11.59 -11.02 -9.83
N LYS A 45 12.31 -9.90 -10.03
CA LYS A 45 12.98 -9.61 -11.31
C LYS A 45 13.94 -10.72 -11.69
N HIS A 46 14.74 -11.22 -10.74
CA HIS A 46 15.69 -12.31 -10.98
C HIS A 46 14.99 -13.63 -11.34
N VAL A 47 13.91 -13.98 -10.62
CA VAL A 47 13.15 -15.22 -10.83
C VAL A 47 12.38 -15.21 -12.15
N VAL A 48 11.70 -14.10 -12.47
CA VAL A 48 10.86 -13.97 -13.67
C VAL A 48 11.68 -13.86 -14.96
N THR A 49 12.92 -13.36 -14.87
CA THR A 49 13.79 -13.25 -16.05
C THR A 49 14.53 -14.56 -16.35
N ASN A 50 14.94 -15.30 -15.31
CA ASN A 50 15.87 -16.43 -15.47
C ASN A 50 15.24 -17.82 -15.30
N HIS A 51 14.10 -17.94 -14.60
CA HIS A 51 13.63 -19.25 -14.13
C HIS A 51 12.18 -19.56 -14.49
N THR A 52 11.26 -18.59 -14.41
CA THR A 52 9.82 -18.86 -14.53
C THR A 52 9.07 -17.78 -15.30
N GLY A 53 7.95 -18.13 -15.91
CA GLY A 53 7.06 -17.15 -16.54
C GLY A 53 6.41 -16.20 -15.53
N PRO A 54 6.08 -14.95 -15.93
CA PRO A 54 5.54 -13.92 -15.02
C PRO A 54 4.21 -14.32 -14.38
N VAL A 55 3.37 -15.08 -15.08
CA VAL A 55 2.09 -15.58 -14.55
C VAL A 55 2.33 -16.61 -13.44
N THR A 56 3.23 -17.57 -13.65
CA THR A 56 3.59 -18.58 -12.66
C THR A 56 4.20 -17.95 -11.42
N ALA A 57 5.15 -17.03 -11.60
CA ALA A 57 5.74 -16.29 -10.50
C ALA A 57 4.68 -15.51 -9.70
N THR A 58 3.71 -14.89 -10.37
CA THR A 58 2.61 -14.18 -9.71
C THR A 58 1.74 -15.12 -8.87
N ALA A 59 1.33 -16.25 -9.45
CA ALA A 59 0.49 -17.23 -8.76
C ALA A 59 1.16 -17.75 -7.48
N PHE A 60 2.43 -18.16 -7.56
CA PHE A 60 3.17 -18.63 -6.37
C PHE A 60 3.44 -17.50 -5.38
N SER A 61 3.76 -16.28 -5.83
CA SER A 61 3.97 -15.14 -4.93
C SER A 61 2.72 -14.81 -4.11
N LEU A 62 1.55 -14.80 -4.75
CA LEU A 62 0.27 -14.55 -4.08
C LEU A 62 -0.14 -15.72 -3.19
N LEU A 63 0.13 -16.96 -3.61
CA LEU A 63 -0.15 -18.15 -2.80
C LEU A 63 0.66 -18.13 -1.50
N PHE A 64 1.99 -17.98 -1.59
CA PHE A 64 2.85 -17.96 -0.41
C PHE A 64 2.63 -16.72 0.45
N GLY A 65 2.38 -15.56 -0.16
CA GLY A 65 1.97 -14.35 0.56
C GLY A 65 0.66 -14.56 1.33
N GLY A 66 -0.33 -15.19 0.70
CA GLY A 66 -1.60 -15.55 1.33
C GLY A 66 -1.43 -16.53 2.49
N ILE A 67 -0.60 -17.58 2.32
CA ILE A 67 -0.29 -18.55 3.39
C ILE A 67 0.39 -17.85 4.58
N LEU A 68 1.34 -16.95 4.31
CA LEU A 68 2.03 -16.17 5.36
C LEU A 68 1.03 -15.32 6.14
N VAL A 69 0.20 -14.53 5.45
CA VAL A 69 -0.82 -13.68 6.09
C VAL A 69 -1.81 -14.54 6.88
N PHE A 70 -2.25 -15.66 6.33
CA PHE A 70 -3.13 -16.60 7.02
C PHE A 70 -2.45 -17.14 8.29
N GLY A 71 -1.19 -17.52 8.24
CA GLY A 71 -0.44 -18.02 9.40
C GLY A 71 -0.27 -16.98 10.50
N LEU A 72 0.04 -15.73 10.13
CA LEU A 72 0.23 -14.64 11.10
C LEU A 72 -1.09 -14.17 11.75
N PHE A 73 -2.16 -14.09 10.97
CA PHE A 73 -3.42 -13.45 11.39
C PHE A 73 -4.62 -14.42 11.43
N TYR A 74 -4.38 -15.73 11.57
CA TYR A 74 -5.45 -16.74 11.52
C TYR A 74 -6.56 -16.51 12.57
N ARG A 75 -6.21 -15.90 13.72
CA ARG A 75 -7.17 -15.63 14.80
C ARG A 75 -8.14 -14.54 14.41
N ASP A 76 -7.61 -13.43 13.91
CA ASP A 76 -8.41 -12.27 13.48
C ASP A 76 -9.27 -12.65 12.27
N LEU A 77 -8.71 -13.37 11.29
CA LEU A 77 -9.45 -13.89 10.14
C LEU A 77 -10.65 -14.76 10.55
N LYS A 78 -10.50 -15.62 11.56
CA LYS A 78 -11.60 -16.46 12.06
C LYS A 78 -12.72 -15.64 12.70
N VAL A 79 -12.40 -14.55 13.37
CA VAL A 79 -13.38 -13.64 13.98
C VAL A 79 -14.10 -12.86 12.89
N ASP A 80 -13.34 -12.29 11.95
CA ASP A 80 -13.88 -11.51 10.85
C ASP A 80 -14.79 -12.35 9.94
N PHE A 81 -14.45 -13.62 9.70
CA PHE A 81 -15.32 -14.55 8.95
C PHE A 81 -16.68 -14.79 9.61
N LYS A 82 -16.76 -14.72 10.94
CA LYS A 82 -18.01 -14.97 11.68
C LYS A 82 -18.83 -13.71 11.90
N CYS A 83 -18.18 -12.57 12.12
CA CYS A 83 -18.85 -11.32 12.47
C CYS A 83 -19.06 -10.38 11.29
N SER A 84 -18.36 -10.55 10.17
CA SER A 84 -18.46 -9.61 9.04
C SER A 84 -19.75 -9.80 8.24
N PRO A 85 -20.43 -8.70 7.85
CA PRO A 85 -21.61 -8.78 7.01
C PRO A 85 -21.24 -9.32 5.63
N THR A 86 -22.10 -10.16 5.03
CA THR A 86 -21.83 -10.82 3.74
C THR A 86 -21.47 -9.83 2.62
N LYS A 87 -22.01 -8.61 2.68
CA LYS A 87 -21.75 -7.53 1.72
C LYS A 87 -20.31 -7.01 1.76
N ALA A 88 -19.59 -7.16 2.88
CA ALA A 88 -18.19 -6.74 3.01
C ALA A 88 -17.23 -7.62 2.20
N TRP A 89 -17.62 -8.84 1.83
CA TRP A 89 -16.79 -9.74 1.02
C TRP A 89 -16.68 -9.33 -0.44
N ILE A 90 -17.68 -8.62 -0.97
CA ILE A 90 -17.68 -8.15 -2.37
C ILE A 90 -16.46 -7.26 -2.66
N PRO A 91 -16.22 -6.17 -1.91
CA PRO A 91 -15.02 -5.36 -2.12
C PRO A 91 -13.73 -6.13 -1.86
N VAL A 92 -13.69 -7.07 -0.90
CA VAL A 92 -12.51 -7.91 -0.62
C VAL A 92 -12.16 -8.81 -1.82
N ILE A 93 -13.15 -9.39 -2.48
CA ILE A 93 -12.92 -10.16 -3.71
C ILE A 93 -12.38 -9.25 -4.80
N PHE A 94 -12.93 -8.04 -4.93
CA PHE A 94 -12.48 -7.07 -5.93
C PHE A 94 -11.04 -6.62 -5.68
N THR A 95 -10.62 -6.40 -4.43
CA THR A 95 -9.23 -6.08 -4.10
C THR A 95 -8.28 -7.23 -4.46
N GLY A 96 -8.68 -8.48 -4.20
CA GLY A 96 -7.88 -9.66 -4.58
C GLY A 96 -7.70 -9.80 -6.09
N ILE A 97 -8.77 -9.63 -6.87
CA ILE A 97 -8.71 -9.65 -8.35
C ILE A 97 -7.82 -8.51 -8.86
N SER A 98 -8.04 -7.29 -8.35
CA SER A 98 -7.26 -6.11 -8.74
C SER A 98 -5.76 -6.28 -8.41
N ALA A 99 -5.44 -6.79 -7.21
CA ALA A 99 -4.06 -7.07 -6.81
C ALA A 99 -3.41 -8.12 -7.72
N SER A 100 -4.14 -9.18 -8.07
CA SER A 100 -3.63 -10.25 -8.94
C SER A 100 -3.31 -9.73 -10.35
N ILE A 101 -4.19 -8.91 -10.91
CA ILE A 101 -3.95 -8.24 -12.19
C ILE A 101 -2.72 -7.32 -12.07
N GLY A 102 -2.67 -6.47 -11.05
CA GLY A 102 -1.57 -5.52 -10.84
C GLY A 102 -0.20 -6.20 -10.74
N VAL A 103 -0.08 -7.24 -9.91
CA VAL A 103 1.18 -7.98 -9.74
C VAL A 103 1.59 -8.69 -11.03
N THR A 104 0.63 -9.29 -11.76
CA THR A 104 0.91 -9.95 -13.04
C THR A 104 1.47 -8.98 -14.07
N PHE A 105 0.84 -7.82 -14.24
CA PHE A 105 1.31 -6.81 -15.18
C PHE A 105 2.63 -6.17 -14.74
N TRP A 106 2.86 -6.04 -13.44
CA TRP A 106 4.15 -5.58 -12.94
C TRP A 106 5.27 -6.57 -13.28
N PHE A 107 5.07 -7.86 -13.02
CA PHE A 107 6.06 -8.89 -13.38
C PHE A 107 6.26 -8.97 -14.90
N LEU A 108 5.20 -8.82 -15.70
CA LEU A 108 5.32 -8.75 -17.15
C LEU A 108 6.15 -7.53 -17.60
N SER A 109 5.97 -6.38 -16.94
CA SER A 109 6.79 -5.19 -17.20
C SER A 109 8.27 -5.44 -16.89
N MET A 110 8.57 -6.21 -15.83
CA MET A 110 9.93 -6.60 -15.49
C MET A 110 10.55 -7.53 -16.55
N VAL A 111 9.78 -8.27 -17.36
CA VAL A 111 10.36 -9.04 -18.47
C VAL A 111 10.86 -8.10 -19.59
N ARG A 112 10.19 -6.96 -19.77
CA ARG A 112 10.44 -6.04 -20.90
C ARG A 112 11.30 -4.83 -20.56
N LEU A 113 11.36 -4.45 -19.28
CA LEU A 113 12.01 -3.24 -18.80
C LEU A 113 13.02 -3.55 -17.68
N PRO A 114 14.09 -2.76 -17.54
CA PRO A 114 14.92 -2.76 -16.34
C PRO A 114 14.09 -2.50 -15.08
N LEU A 115 14.44 -3.14 -13.97
CA LEU A 115 13.72 -2.95 -12.69
C LEU A 115 13.78 -1.50 -12.22
N VAL A 116 14.91 -0.83 -12.46
CA VAL A 116 15.13 0.58 -12.10
C VAL A 116 14.17 1.54 -12.79
N VAL A 117 13.61 1.16 -13.95
CA VAL A 117 12.57 1.93 -14.65
C VAL A 117 11.17 1.44 -14.27
N SER A 118 10.97 0.12 -14.22
CA SER A 118 9.66 -0.50 -13.92
C SER A 118 9.15 -0.19 -12.50
N ALA A 119 10.03 -0.25 -11.48
CA ALA A 119 9.62 -0.07 -10.09
C ALA A 119 9.13 1.36 -9.77
N PRO A 120 9.80 2.45 -10.19
CA PRO A 120 9.27 3.80 -10.04
C PRO A 120 7.96 4.02 -10.80
N LEU A 121 7.81 3.49 -12.01
CA LEU A 121 6.58 3.60 -12.78
C LEU A 121 5.39 2.96 -12.05
N VAL A 122 5.58 1.77 -11.47
CA VAL A 122 4.54 1.16 -10.62
C VAL A 122 4.37 1.90 -9.31
N GLY A 123 5.46 2.41 -8.73
CA GLY A 123 5.46 3.30 -7.56
C GLY A 123 4.68 4.60 -7.76
N ALA A 124 4.29 4.94 -8.98
CA ALA A 124 3.36 6.03 -9.31
C ALA A 124 1.90 5.76 -8.88
N TYR A 125 1.56 4.54 -8.44
CA TYR A 125 0.19 4.17 -8.09
C TYR A 125 -0.52 5.11 -7.09
N PRO A 126 0.15 5.84 -6.15
CA PRO A 126 -0.53 6.81 -5.31
C PRO A 126 -1.23 7.91 -6.12
N LEU A 127 -0.72 8.29 -7.30
CA LEU A 127 -1.36 9.26 -8.19
C LEU A 127 -2.69 8.73 -8.73
N VAL A 128 -2.66 7.48 -9.21
CA VAL A 128 -3.86 6.78 -9.67
C VAL A 128 -4.87 6.65 -8.53
N SER A 129 -4.39 6.33 -7.32
CA SER A 129 -5.22 6.24 -6.13
C SER A 129 -5.88 7.59 -5.77
N ILE A 130 -5.17 8.71 -5.85
CA ILE A 130 -5.74 10.06 -5.63
C ILE A 130 -6.85 10.36 -6.65
N ILE A 131 -6.62 10.05 -7.93
CA ILE A 131 -7.62 10.27 -8.99
C ILE A 131 -8.86 9.41 -8.74
N LEU A 132 -8.68 8.12 -8.45
CA LEU A 132 -9.78 7.21 -8.15
C LEU A 132 -10.53 7.63 -6.88
N ALA A 133 -9.82 8.04 -5.82
CA ALA A 133 -10.43 8.54 -4.60
C ALA A 133 -11.28 9.78 -4.88
N TRP A 134 -10.82 10.70 -5.74
CA TRP A 134 -11.59 11.86 -6.17
C TRP A 134 -12.86 11.49 -6.96
N ILE A 135 -12.80 10.45 -7.80
CA ILE A 135 -13.95 9.96 -8.59
C ILE A 135 -14.97 9.23 -7.70
N PHE A 136 -14.52 8.27 -6.90
CA PHE A 136 -15.39 7.32 -6.18
C PHE A 136 -15.72 7.74 -4.74
N ILE A 137 -14.79 8.42 -4.05
CA ILE A 137 -14.84 8.69 -2.60
C ILE A 137 -14.91 10.20 -2.34
N ARG A 138 -15.73 10.91 -3.14
CA ARG A 138 -15.95 12.39 -3.12
C ARG A 138 -16.15 13.05 -1.73
N LYS A 139 -16.32 12.30 -0.64
CA LYS A 139 -16.69 12.81 0.70
C LYS A 139 -15.72 12.52 1.85
N LEU A 140 -14.66 11.70 1.72
CA LEU A 140 -13.83 11.34 2.89
C LEU A 140 -12.47 12.04 2.98
N ASP A 141 -11.79 12.31 1.86
CA ASP A 141 -10.46 12.95 1.90
C ASP A 141 -10.43 14.15 0.97
N MET A 142 -10.51 15.36 1.53
CA MET A 142 -10.26 16.59 0.76
C MET A 142 -8.80 16.55 0.30
N VAL A 143 -8.59 16.31 -1.00
CA VAL A 143 -7.26 16.38 -1.62
C VAL A 143 -6.71 17.78 -1.35
N SER A 144 -5.78 17.87 -0.40
CA SER A 144 -5.20 19.14 0.01
C SER A 144 -4.21 19.63 -1.05
N TRP A 145 -3.99 20.95 -1.11
CA TRP A 145 -2.96 21.51 -2.00
C TRP A 145 -1.56 20.89 -1.74
N LYS A 146 -1.26 20.51 -0.50
CA LYS A 146 -0.02 19.82 -0.13
C LYS A 146 0.07 18.43 -0.75
N THR A 147 -1.04 17.70 -0.81
CA THR A 147 -1.13 16.38 -1.45
C THR A 147 -0.89 16.48 -2.96
N ILE A 148 -1.41 17.53 -3.61
CA ILE A 148 -1.19 17.80 -5.03
C ILE A 148 0.28 18.14 -5.30
N CYS A 149 0.89 19.01 -4.49
CA CYS A 149 2.31 19.32 -4.62
C CYS A 149 3.20 18.08 -4.45
N GLY A 150 2.90 17.23 -3.45
CA GLY A 150 3.62 15.96 -3.25
C GLY A 150 3.45 15.02 -4.45
N ALA A 151 2.23 14.91 -4.99
CA ALA A 151 1.95 14.13 -6.20
C ALA A 151 2.77 14.60 -7.40
N VAL A 152 2.83 15.91 -7.66
CA VAL A 152 3.67 16.48 -8.74
C VAL A 152 5.14 16.14 -8.55
N LEU A 153 5.65 16.22 -7.32
CA LEU A 153 7.04 15.92 -6.99
C LEU A 153 7.36 14.43 -7.22
N VAL A 154 6.42 13.53 -6.92
CA VAL A 154 6.50 12.10 -7.25
C VAL A 154 6.58 11.87 -8.77
N VAL A 155 5.72 12.54 -9.56
CA VAL A 155 5.76 12.45 -11.03
C VAL A 155 7.13 12.85 -11.56
N ILE A 156 7.63 14.01 -11.13
CA ILE A 156 8.94 14.53 -11.56
C ILE A 156 10.06 13.53 -11.22
N GLY A 157 10.05 12.99 -10.00
CA GLY A 157 11.02 11.98 -9.57
C GLY A 157 10.99 10.74 -10.46
N ILE A 158 9.79 10.20 -10.75
CA ILE A 158 9.63 9.01 -11.59
C ILE A 158 10.08 9.29 -13.03
N THR A 159 9.79 10.48 -13.58
CA THR A 159 10.27 10.89 -14.90
C THR A 159 11.79 10.91 -14.96
N PHE A 160 12.47 11.47 -13.96
CA PHE A 160 13.93 11.46 -13.92
C PHE A 160 14.51 10.06 -13.85
N VAL A 161 13.96 9.18 -12.99
CA VAL A 161 14.42 7.80 -12.90
C VAL A 161 14.13 7.00 -14.18
N SER A 162 13.09 7.37 -14.94
CA SER A 162 12.74 6.68 -16.19
C SER A 162 13.63 7.07 -17.38
N ILE A 163 14.25 8.26 -17.35
CA ILE A 163 15.10 8.78 -18.44
C ILE A 163 16.58 8.46 -18.21
N GLY A 164 17.02 8.33 -16.96
CA GLY A 164 18.39 7.97 -16.59
C GLY A 164 18.67 6.48 -16.71
#